data_AF-A0A962GAL8-F1
#
_entry.id   AF-A0A962GAL8-F1
#
_cell.length_a   1.000
_cell.length_b   1.000
_cell.length_c   1.000
_cell.angle_alpha   90.00
_cell.angle_beta   90.00
_cell.angle_gamma   90.00
#
_symmetry.space_group_name_H-M   'P 1'
#
loop_
_entity.id
_entity.type
_entity.pdbx_description
1 polymer ?
#
loop_
_entity_poly.entity_id
_entity_poly.type
_entity_poly.pdbx_seq_one_letter_code
_entity_poly.pdbx_strand_id
1 'polypeptide(L)' 'AWIFGGGLLSQQASIVASDGTISAGPYPETKAVLGGFSIIEVPTRDDALQWAAKFAAACRCAQEVREIMFDPES' A
#
# COMPACT_ATOMS: atom_id res chain seq x y z
N ALA A 1 -2.51 1.29 -16.58
CA ALA A 1 -1.10 1.66 -16.59
C ALA A 1 -0.53 1.64 -15.17
N TRP A 2 0.79 1.46 -15.04
CA TRP A 2 1.50 1.69 -13.79
C TRP A 2 1.67 3.20 -13.57
N ILE A 3 1.39 3.69 -12.36
CA ILE A 3 1.48 5.11 -12.00
C ILE A 3 2.72 5.38 -11.16
N PHE A 4 2.88 4.63 -10.07
CA PHE A 4 3.97 4.80 -9.12
C PHE A 4 4.18 3.51 -8.31
N GLY A 5 5.36 3.32 -7.74
CA GLY A 5 5.63 2.25 -6.81
C GLY A 5 7.05 2.33 -6.25
N GLY A 6 7.22 1.81 -5.04
CA GLY A 6 8.50 1.84 -4.34
C GLY A 6 8.52 0.96 -3.10
N GLY A 7 9.72 0.57 -2.70
CA GLY A 7 9.97 -0.08 -1.42
C GLY A 7 9.98 0.93 -0.29
N LEU A 8 9.52 0.50 0.88
CA LEU A 8 9.68 1.24 2.14
C LEU A 8 10.94 0.76 2.85
N LEU A 9 11.64 1.68 3.52
CA LEU A 9 12.75 1.29 4.39
C LEU A 9 12.21 0.50 5.59
N SER A 10 13.02 -0.42 6.10
CA SER A 10 12.77 -1.14 7.35
C SER A 10 12.97 -0.23 8.56
N GLN A 11 12.27 0.90 8.59
CA GLN A 11 12.24 1.85 9.70
C GLN A 11 10.91 1.73 10.44
N GLN A 12 10.93 2.03 11.74
CA GLN A 12 9.71 2.11 12.52
C GLN A 12 8.82 3.24 11.97
N ALA A 13 7.57 2.93 11.65
CA ALA A 13 6.61 3.94 11.21
C ALA A 13 6.32 4.91 12.36
N SER A 14 5.96 6.15 12.02
CA SER A 14 5.39 7.12 12.96
C SER A 14 3.90 7.23 12.69
N ILE A 15 3.09 7.16 13.74
CA ILE A 15 1.65 7.41 13.69
C ILE A 15 1.41 8.83 14.17
N VAL A 16 0.64 9.59 13.40
CA VAL A 16 0.18 10.92 13.78
C VAL A 16 -1.33 10.84 13.99
N ALA A 17 -1.77 11.04 15.23
CA ALA A 17 -3.18 11.06 15.59
C ALA A 17 -3.85 12.36 15.14
N SER A 18 -5.19 12.40 15.15
CA SER A 18 -5.96 13.57 14.73
C SER A 18 -5.75 14.81 15.61
N ASP A 19 -5.28 14.63 16.85
CA ASP A 19 -4.90 15.70 17.77
C ASP A 19 -3.44 16.15 17.60
N GLY A 20 -2.72 15.56 16.63
CA GLY A 20 -1.31 15.84 16.36
C GLY A 20 -0.32 15.05 17.20
N THR A 21 -0.77 14.15 18.09
CA THR A 21 0.12 13.31 18.88
C THR A 21 0.90 12.34 17.98
N ILE A 22 2.22 12.25 18.20
CA ILE A 22 3.11 11.36 17.46
C ILE A 22 3.45 10.15 18.33
N SER A 23 3.25 8.94 17.80
CA SER A 23 3.66 7.70 18.45
C SER A 23 4.40 6.77 17.48
N ALA A 24 5.09 5.77 18.03
CA ALA A 24 5.64 4.70 17.23
C ALA A 24 4.51 3.83 16.64
N GLY A 25 4.70 3.38 15.40
CA GLY A 25 3.84 2.44 14.69
C GLY A 25 4.56 1.16 14.28
N PRO A 26 3.90 0.25 13.54
CA PRO A 26 2.51 0.35 13.06
C PRO A 26 1.46 0.26 14.18
N TYR A 27 0.25 0.79 13.96
CA TYR A 27 -0.89 0.67 14.88
C TYR A 27 -2.04 -0.10 14.19
N PRO A 28 -2.57 -1.20 14.78
CA PRO A 28 -2.02 -1.91 15.94
C PRO A 28 -0.64 -2.48 15.61
N GLU A 29 0.16 -2.78 16.63
CA GLU A 29 1.49 -3.37 16.46
C GLU A 29 1.34 -4.77 15.84
N THR A 30 1.51 -4.85 14.52
CA THR A 30 1.44 -6.10 13.77
C THR A 30 2.83 -6.56 13.38
N LYS A 31 3.07 -7.87 13.43
CA LYS A 31 4.30 -8.48 12.90
C LYS A 31 4.48 -8.28 11.38
N ALA A 32 3.39 -7.99 10.67
CA ALA A 32 3.42 -7.64 9.26
C ALA A 32 3.70 -6.15 9.10
N VAL A 33 4.87 -5.82 8.55
CA VAL A 33 5.23 -4.46 8.14
C VAL A 33 5.08 -4.33 6.62
N LEU A 34 4.67 -3.16 6.16
CA LEU A 34 4.61 -2.87 4.73
C LEU A 34 6.04 -2.70 4.19
N GLY A 35 6.42 -3.56 3.23
CA GLY A 35 7.72 -3.47 2.55
C GLY A 35 7.73 -2.51 1.35
N GLY A 36 6.55 -2.03 0.93
CA GLY A 36 6.38 -1.24 -0.29
C GLY A 36 4.92 -1.15 -0.70
N PHE A 37 4.63 -0.33 -1.70
CA PHE A 37 3.33 -0.28 -2.37
C PHE A 37 3.49 0.11 -3.85
N SER A 38 2.43 -0.08 -4.62
CA SER A 38 2.33 0.38 -6.00
C SER A 38 0.93 0.91 -6.27
N ILE A 39 0.85 1.96 -7.07
CA ILE A 39 -0.39 2.56 -7.57
C ILE A 39 -0.46 2.25 -9.06
N ILE A 40 -1.59 1.71 -9.47
CA ILE A 40 -1.92 1.38 -10.86
C ILE A 40 -3.29 1.96 -11.18
N GLU A 41 -3.48 2.35 -12.42
CA GLU A 41 -4.78 2.78 -12.95
C GLU A 41 -5.20 1.78 -14.02
N VAL A 42 -6.30 1.07 -13.83
CA VAL A 42 -6.75 0.03 -14.77
C VAL A 42 -8.27 0.07 -14.91
N PRO A 43 -8.83 -0.36 -16.06
CA PRO A 43 -10.26 -0.24 -16.30
C PRO A 43 -11.14 -1.06 -15.36
N THR A 44 -10.63 -2.19 -14.86
CA THR A 44 -11.41 -3.12 -14.04
C THR A 44 -10.64 -3.65 -12.83
N ARG A 45 -11.40 -4.15 -11.85
CA ARG A 45 -10.84 -4.86 -10.68
C ARG A 45 -10.02 -6.08 -11.07
N ASP A 46 -10.46 -6.83 -12.09
CA ASP A 46 -9.77 -8.03 -12.55
C ASP A 46 -8.41 -7.69 -13.17
N ASP A 47 -8.33 -6.59 -13.94
CA ASP A 47 -7.05 -6.08 -14.44
C ASP A 47 -6.11 -5.74 -13.27
N ALA A 48 -6.64 -5.17 -12.18
CA ALA A 48 -5.84 -4.85 -10.99
C ALA A 48 -5.30 -6.11 -10.32
N LEU A 49 -6.11 -7.17 -10.24
CA LEU A 49 -5.70 -8.46 -9.70
C LEU A 49 -4.64 -9.14 -10.58
N GLN A 50 -4.74 -9.03 -11.90
CA GLN A 50 -3.70 -9.52 -12.81
C GLN A 50 -2.37 -8.79 -12.64
N TRP A 51 -2.40 -7.48 -12.42
CA TRP A 51 -1.20 -6.72 -12.05
C TRP A 51 -0.65 -7.15 -10.69
N ALA A 52 -1.51 -7.28 -9.68
CA ALA A 52 -1.12 -7.74 -8.36
C ALA A 52 -0.47 -9.12 -8.37
N ALA A 53 -0.91 -10.03 -9.24
CA ALA A 53 -0.27 -11.34 -9.41
C ALA A 53 1.18 -11.23 -9.91
N LYS A 54 1.47 -10.28 -10.82
CA LYS A 54 2.84 -10.00 -11.28
C LYS A 54 3.70 -9.46 -10.15
N PHE A 55 3.16 -8.55 -9.33
CA PHE A 55 3.86 -8.04 -8.15
C PHE A 55 4.10 -9.13 -7.10
N ALA A 56 3.11 -9.99 -6.84
CA ALA A 56 3.23 -11.10 -5.90
C ALA A 56 4.38 -12.04 -6.27
N ALA A 57 4.47 -12.39 -7.56
CA ALA A 57 5.56 -13.21 -8.08
C ALA A 57 6.92 -12.51 -7.95
N ALA A 58 7.00 -11.22 -8.29
CA ALA A 58 8.25 -10.45 -8.22
C ALA A 58 8.75 -10.24 -6.78
N CYS A 59 7.84 -9.88 -5.86
CA CYS A 59 8.14 -9.63 -4.45
C CYS A 59 8.27 -10.90 -3.61
N ARG A 60 7.81 -12.05 -4.13
CA ARG A 60 7.79 -13.36 -3.43
C ARG A 60 6.95 -13.34 -2.16
N CYS A 61 5.88 -12.53 -2.14
CA CYS A 61 4.93 -12.44 -1.04
C CYS A 61 3.52 -12.13 -1.55
N ALA A 62 2.50 -12.42 -0.75
CA ALA A 62 1.12 -12.07 -1.08
C ALA A 62 0.94 -10.54 -1.14
N GLN A 63 0.10 -10.06 -2.06
CA GLN A 63 -0.18 -8.64 -2.23
C GLN A 63 -1.63 -8.35 -1.82
N GLU A 64 -1.81 -7.35 -0.96
CA GLU A 64 -3.13 -6.79 -0.69
C GLU A 64 -3.48 -5.81 -1.80
N VAL A 65 -4.69 -5.89 -2.35
CA VAL A 65 -5.14 -5.01 -3.43
C VAL A 65 -6.37 -4.26 -2.96
N ARG A 66 -6.29 -2.93 -2.92
CA ARG A 66 -7.37 -2.04 -2.49
C ARG A 66 -7.64 -1.01 -3.57
N GLU A 67 -8.92 -0.72 -3.76
CA GLU A 67 -9.35 0.38 -4.63
C GLU A 67 -9.22 1.69 -3.85
N ILE A 68 -8.66 2.71 -4.50
CA ILE A 68 -8.60 4.06 -3.96
C ILE A 68 -9.98 4.67 -4.20
N MET A 69 -10.58 5.22 -3.14
CA MET A 69 -11.87 5.90 -3.22
C MET A 69 -11.81 7.03 -4.25
N PHE A 70 -12.84 7.16 -5.08
CA PHE A 70 -13.02 8.34 -5.91
C PHE A 70 -13.36 9.54 -5.04
N ASP A 71 -12.52 10.57 -5.10
CA ASP A 71 -12.76 11.86 -4.48
C ASP A 71 -12.91 12.91 -5.60
N PRO A 72 -14.08 13.56 -5.72
CA PRO A 72 -14.30 14.59 -6.75
C PRO A 72 -13.48 15.86 -6.54
N GLU A 73 -12.86 16.06 -5.38
CA GLU A 73 -12.03 17.23 -5.07
C GLU A 73 -10.52 16.99 -5.27
N SER A 74 -10.12 15.76 -5.64
CA SER A 74 -8.72 15.35 -5.88
C SER A 74 -8.15 15.75 -7.25
#